data_AF-A0A497DQT7-F1
#
_entry.id   AF-A0A497DQT7-F1
#
_cell.length_a   1.000
_cell.length_b   1.000
_cell.length_c   1.000
_cell.angle_alpha   90.00
_cell.angle_beta   90.00
_cell.angle_gamma   90.00
#
_symmetry.space_group_name_H-M   'P 1'
#
loop_
_entity.id
_entity.type
_entity.pdbx_description
1 polymer ?
#
loop_
_entity_poly.entity_id
_entity_poly.type
_entity_poly.pdbx_seq_one_letter_code
_entity_poly.pdbx_strand_id
1 'polypeptide(L)'
;EDVGTFLRALNDGSLFEPGEQEIYASIYEYEHAGWVPGYQSFAKYHKDLDTVVIEFYSTTDPKLYNWNLSEIINNRIVKILKRQKSS
;
A
#
# COMPACT_ATOMS: atom_id res chain seq x y z
N GLU A 1 -10.58 1.22 6.31
CA GLU A 1 -10.91 2.62 6.00
C GLU A 1 -9.81 3.53 6.51
N ASP A 2 -9.59 3.59 7.83
CA ASP A 2 -8.62 4.48 8.48
C ASP A 2 -7.20 4.42 7.90
N VAL A 3 -6.67 3.22 7.64
CA VAL A 3 -5.32 3.05 7.04
C VAL A 3 -5.24 3.70 5.66
N GLY A 4 -6.32 3.66 4.89
CA GLY A 4 -6.38 4.29 3.57
C GLY A 4 -6.37 5.82 3.66
N THR A 5 -7.13 6.39 4.62
CA THR A 5 -7.15 7.82 4.90
C THR A 5 -5.78 8.31 5.37
N PHE A 6 -5.16 7.60 6.31
CA PHE A 6 -3.82 7.89 6.78
C PHE A 6 -2.80 7.87 5.64
N LEU A 7 -2.80 6.82 4.82
CA LEU A 7 -1.84 6.70 3.73
C LEU A 7 -2.02 7.79 2.68
N ARG A 8 -3.26 8.21 2.42
CA ARG A 8 -3.54 9.36 1.54
C ARG A 8 -2.94 10.64 2.13
N ALA A 9 -3.23 10.94 3.40
CA ALA A 9 -2.70 12.12 4.09
C ALA A 9 -1.15 12.14 4.14
N LEU A 10 -0.54 10.96 4.31
CA LEU A 10 0.91 10.79 4.25
C LEU A 10 1.46 11.13 2.86
N ASN A 11 0.83 10.63 1.80
CA ASN A 11 1.31 10.81 0.42
C ASN A 11 1.02 12.20 -0.16
N ASP A 12 -0.10 12.83 0.20
CA ASP A 12 -0.46 14.18 -0.26
C ASP A 12 0.17 15.31 0.56
N GLY A 13 0.84 14.95 1.67
CA GLY A 13 1.57 15.89 2.51
C GLY A 13 0.72 16.55 3.60
N SER A 14 -0.60 16.33 3.63
CA SER A 14 -1.50 16.98 4.59
C SER A 14 -1.27 16.56 6.05
N LEU A 15 -0.51 15.48 6.27
CA LEU A 15 -0.08 15.06 7.60
C LEU A 15 1.08 15.89 8.17
N PHE A 16 1.87 16.55 7.32
CA PHE A 16 3.18 17.10 7.68
C PHE A 16 3.16 18.62 7.91
N GLU A 17 4.00 19.09 8.82
CA GLU A 17 4.34 20.50 8.96
C GLU A 17 5.40 20.92 7.90
N PRO A 18 5.62 22.24 7.70
CA PRO A 18 6.60 22.72 6.72
C PRO A 18 8.00 22.11 6.89
N GLY A 19 8.48 21.40 5.87
CA GLY A 19 9.80 20.77 5.85
C GLY A 19 9.84 19.30 6.32
N GLU A 20 8.79 18.79 6.97
CA GLU A 20 8.78 17.42 7.50
C GLU A 20 8.58 16.37 6.39
N GLN A 21 7.78 16.69 5.38
CA GLN A 21 7.55 15.78 4.25
C GLN A 21 8.83 15.54 3.46
N GLU A 22 9.66 16.57 3.25
CA GLU A 22 10.95 16.45 2.56
C GLU A 22 11.91 15.55 3.34
N ILE A 23 11.93 15.69 4.67
CA ILE A 23 12.73 14.83 5.53
C ILE A 23 12.22 13.39 5.43
N TYR A 24 10.92 13.16 5.54
CA TYR A 24 10.32 11.83 5.43
C TYR A 24 10.65 11.16 4.09
N ALA A 25 10.41 11.87 2.98
CA ALA A 25 10.66 11.37 1.62
C ALA A 25 12.14 11.08 1.33
N SER A 26 13.06 11.71 2.07
CA SER A 26 14.50 11.47 1.93
C SER A 26 14.98 10.18 2.61
N ILE A 27 14.17 9.63 3.53
CA ILE A 27 14.55 8.48 4.36
C ILE A 27 13.69 7.25 4.04
N TYR A 28 12.40 7.45 3.72
CA TYR A 28 11.43 6.36 3.60
C TYR A 28 10.71 6.35 2.26
N GLU A 29 10.49 5.15 1.73
CA GLU A 29 9.48 4.93 0.71
C GLU A 29 8.08 5.03 1.36
N TYR A 30 7.13 5.59 0.62
CA TYR A 30 5.74 5.76 1.09
C TYR A 30 4.95 4.44 1.11
N GLU A 31 5.47 3.38 0.48
CA GLU A 31 4.85 2.06 0.45
C GLU A 31 5.28 1.23 1.65
N HIS A 32 4.32 0.52 2.26
CA HIS A 32 4.58 -0.32 3.42
C HIS A 32 3.96 -1.70 3.25
N ALA A 33 4.72 -2.74 3.58
CA ALA A 33 4.23 -4.10 3.65
C ALA A 33 4.53 -4.67 5.04
N GLY A 34 3.62 -5.49 5.57
CA GLY A 34 3.69 -6.01 6.93
C GLY A 34 3.45 -7.51 6.94
N TRP A 35 4.25 -8.24 7.73
CA TRP A 35 4.08 -9.66 7.96
C TRP A 35 4.28 -9.96 9.44
N VAL A 36 3.28 -10.59 10.05
CA VAL A 36 3.32 -11.10 11.42
C VAL A 36 2.64 -12.47 11.47
N PRO A 37 2.84 -13.28 12.54
CA PRO A 37 2.12 -14.55 12.67
C PRO A 37 0.60 -14.34 12.57
N GLY A 38 -0.02 -15.01 11.60
CA GLY A 38 -1.45 -14.93 11.31
C GLY A 38 -1.89 -13.78 10.41
N TYR A 39 -1.05 -12.80 10.09
CA TYR A 39 -1.47 -11.63 9.29
C TYR A 39 -0.39 -11.07 8.36
N GLN A 40 -0.80 -10.68 7.16
CA GLN A 40 0.04 -9.91 6.24
C GLN A 40 -0.76 -8.79 5.58
N SER A 41 -0.10 -7.68 5.29
CA SER A 41 -0.74 -6.49 4.75
C SER A 41 0.13 -5.75 3.75
N PHE A 42 -0.50 -5.09 2.79
CA PHE A 42 0.16 -4.26 1.79
C PHE A 42 -0.59 -2.93 1.71
N ALA A 43 0.15 -1.82 1.76
CA ALA A 43 -0.39 -0.47 1.74
C ALA A 43 0.39 0.36 0.72
N LYS A 44 -0.24 0.69 -0.41
CA LYS A 44 0.41 1.38 -1.52
C LYS A 44 -0.45 2.52 -2.07
N TYR A 45 0.22 3.61 -2.45
CA TYR A 45 -0.38 4.68 -3.23
C TYR A 45 0.05 4.58 -4.69
N HIS A 46 -0.91 4.24 -5.56
CA HIS A 46 -0.68 4.15 -7.00
C HIS A 46 -0.89 5.52 -7.66
N LYS A 47 0.21 6.27 -7.80
CA LYS A 47 0.20 7.64 -8.34
C LYS A 47 -0.42 7.76 -9.75
N ASP A 48 -0.25 6.76 -10.60
CA ASP A 48 -0.84 6.74 -11.95
C ASP A 48 -2.37 6.59 -11.92
N LEU A 49 -2.88 5.93 -10.88
CA LEU A 49 -4.31 5.81 -10.62
C LEU A 49 -4.87 6.95 -9.78
N ASP A 50 -4.03 7.64 -9.00
CA ASP A 50 -4.44 8.47 -7.86
C ASP A 50 -5.33 7.66 -6.89
N THR A 51 -4.87 6.46 -6.53
CA THR A 51 -5.63 5.54 -5.69
C THR A 51 -4.74 4.90 -4.64
N VAL A 52 -5.22 4.89 -3.40
CA VAL A 52 -4.66 4.10 -2.31
C VAL A 52 -5.29 2.71 -2.33
N VAL A 53 -4.46 1.67 -2.33
CA VAL A 53 -4.89 0.28 -2.23
C VAL A 53 -4.30 -0.31 -0.94
N ILE A 54 -5.19 -0.84 -0.09
CA ILE A 54 -4.84 -1.52 1.15
C ILE A 54 -5.36 -2.95 1.06
N GLU A 55 -4.46 -3.92 1.14
CA GLU A 55 -4.80 -5.33 1.18
C GLU A 55 -4.42 -5.93 2.52
N PHE A 56 -5.36 -6.65 3.15
CA PHE A 56 -5.14 -7.32 4.42
C PHE A 56 -5.53 -8.79 4.29
N TYR A 57 -4.65 -9.66 4.78
CA TYR A 57 -4.81 -11.10 4.72
C TYR A 57 -4.67 -11.67 6.13
N SER A 58 -5.67 -12.42 6.58
CA SER A 58 -5.75 -13.02 7.92
C SER A 58 -5.11 -14.41 7.98
N THR A 59 -4.05 -14.63 7.21
CA THR A 59 -3.26 -15.84 7.28
C THR A 59 -1.84 -15.57 6.81
N THR A 60 -0.89 -16.29 7.39
CA THR A 60 0.51 -16.32 6.95
C THR A 60 1.03 -17.74 7.05
N ASP A 61 2.14 -18.00 6.37
CA ASP A 61 2.88 -19.24 6.48
C ASP A 61 4.39 -18.94 6.61
N PRO A 62 5.14 -19.76 7.35
CA PRO A 62 6.57 -19.53 7.56
C PRO A 62 7.41 -19.73 6.30
N LYS A 63 6.85 -20.32 5.23
CA LYS A 63 7.52 -20.53 3.94
C LYS A 63 7.22 -19.40 2.94
N LEU A 64 6.44 -18.39 3.33
CA LEU A 64 6.06 -17.23 2.52
C LEU A 64 5.29 -17.57 1.24
N TYR A 65 4.63 -18.74 1.16
CA TYR A 65 3.78 -19.07 0.03
C TYR A 65 2.54 -18.17 -0.07
N ASN A 66 1.91 -17.86 1.06
CA ASN A 66 0.80 -16.94 1.15
C ASN A 66 1.24 -15.50 0.84
N TRP A 67 2.48 -15.12 1.17
CA TRP A 67 3.04 -13.83 0.81
C TRP A 67 3.15 -13.70 -0.71
N ASN A 68 3.86 -14.63 -1.34
CA ASN A 68 4.04 -14.64 -2.80
C ASN A 68 2.70 -14.70 -3.54
N LEU A 69 1.75 -15.48 -3.03
CA LEU A 69 0.40 -15.54 -3.60
C LEU A 69 -0.31 -14.19 -3.49
N SER A 70 -0.19 -13.50 -2.35
CA SER A 70 -0.79 -12.17 -2.15
C SER A 70 -0.20 -11.14 -3.10
N GLU A 71 1.12 -11.15 -3.35
CA GLU A 71 1.73 -10.25 -4.32
C GLU A 71 1.16 -10.47 -5.74
N ILE A 72 0.92 -11.72 -6.14
CA ILE A 72 0.28 -12.03 -7.43
C ILE A 72 -1.16 -11.49 -7.47
N ILE A 73 -1.92 -11.67 -6.39
CA ILE A 73 -3.30 -11.19 -6.27
C ILE A 73 -3.36 -9.67 -6.32
N ASN A 74 -2.56 -8.98 -5.51
CA ASN A 74 -2.47 -7.52 -5.44
C ASN A 74 -2.13 -6.92 -6.82
N ASN A 75 -1.13 -7.50 -7.50
CA ASN A 75 -0.78 -7.09 -8.85
C ASN A 75 -1.93 -7.24 -9.87
N ARG A 76 -2.78 -8.26 -9.71
CA ARG A 76 -3.97 -8.44 -10.56
C ARG A 76 -5.05 -7.40 -10.23
N ILE A 77 -5.28 -7.09 -8.96
CA ILE A 77 -6.23 -6.05 -8.52
C ILE A 77 -5.86 -4.72 -9.19
N VAL A 78 -4.59 -4.30 -9.06
CA VAL A 78 -4.10 -3.04 -9.65
C VAL A 78 -4.25 -3.04 -11.18
N LYS A 79 -3.97 -4.17 -11.86
CA LYS A 79 -4.18 -4.29 -13.31
C LYS A 79 -5.65 -4.14 -13.72
N ILE A 80 -6.59 -4.65 -12.92
CA ILE A 80 -8.03 -4.50 -13.17
C ILE A 80 -8.43 -3.03 -13.00
N LEU A 81 -7.99 -2.36 -11.93
CA LEU A 81 -8.26 -0.94 -11.69
C LEU A 81 -7.75 -0.06 -12.83
N LYS A 82 -6.54 -0.32 -13.34
CA LYS A 82 -5.98 0.39 -14.52
C LYS A 82 -6.85 0.26 -15.75
N ARG A 83 -7.35 -0.95 -16.04
CA ARG A 83 -8.24 -1.19 -17.19
C ARG A 83 -9.58 -0.48 -17.07
N GLN A 84 -10.15 -0.44 -15.86
CA GLN A 84 -11.39 0.28 -15.59
C GLN A 84 -11.23 1.79 -15.75
N LYS A 85 -10.11 2.38 -15.31
CA LYS A 85 -9.81 3.81 -15.49
C LYS A 85 -9.61 4.20 -16.96
N SER A 86 -9.11 3.29 -17.79
CA SER A 86 -8.88 3.52 -19.23
C SER A 86 -10.11 3.28 -20.12
N SER A 87 -11.20 2.74 -19.56
CA SER A 87 -12.46 2.48 -20.28
C SER A 87 -13.40 3.67 -20.14
#